data_AF-A0A4R0XWR4-F1
#
_entry.id   AF-A0A4R0XWR4-F1
#
_cell.length_a   1.000
_cell.length_b   1.000
_cell.length_c   1.000
_cell.angle_alpha   90.00
_cell.angle_beta   90.00
_cell.angle_gamma   90.00
#
_symmetry.space_group_name_H-M   'P 1'
#
loop_
_entity.id
_entity.type
_entity.pdbx_description
1 polymer ?
#
loop_
_entity_poly.entity_id
_entity_poly.type
_entity_poly.pdbx_seq_one_letter_code
_entity_poly.pdbx_strand_id
1 'polypeptide(L)'
;MTNNEFIEIHLDAETKQLAERTAATLGYATLTEFFILFKNHAPQVLQEHSHIQLSHTQFEQFIEACRTQNTVPTRLKQATQLLDKENF
;
A
#
# COMPACT_ATOMS: atom_id res chain seq x y z
N MET A 1 -17.56 24.23 -8.71
CA MET A 1 -16.18 24.23 -9.24
C MET A 1 -15.73 22.78 -9.30
N THR A 2 -15.67 22.20 -10.48
CA THR A 2 -15.07 20.86 -10.66
C THR A 2 -13.56 21.02 -10.57
N ASN A 3 -12.95 20.50 -9.50
CA ASN A 3 -11.50 20.40 -9.42
C ASN A 3 -11.03 19.52 -10.58
N ASN A 4 -10.33 20.12 -11.55
CA ASN A 4 -9.77 19.40 -12.67
C ASN A 4 -8.35 18.96 -12.29
N GLU A 5 -8.26 17.85 -11.57
CA GLU A 5 -6.98 17.27 -11.15
C GLU A 5 -6.23 16.73 -12.37
N PHE A 6 -4.92 16.95 -12.41
CA PHE A 6 -4.05 16.58 -13.54
C PHE A 6 -2.82 15.83 -13.03
N ILE A 7 -2.43 14.80 -13.78
CA ILE A 7 -1.20 14.03 -13.53
C ILE A 7 -0.26 14.24 -14.72
N GLU A 8 0.91 14.79 -14.44
CA GLU A 8 2.01 14.91 -15.40
C GLU A 8 2.90 13.65 -15.32
N ILE A 9 3.18 13.02 -16.47
CA ILE A 9 4.01 11.82 -16.54
C ILE A 9 5.10 12.04 -17.60
N HIS A 10 6.34 11.84 -17.21
CA HIS A 10 7.49 11.85 -18.11
C HIS A 10 7.90 10.41 -18.42
N LEU A 11 7.91 10.05 -19.69
CA LEU A 11 8.25 8.71 -20.18
C LEU A 11 9.42 8.81 -21.15
N ASP A 12 10.30 7.82 -21.12
CA ASP A 12 11.25 7.61 -22.20
C ASP A 12 10.53 7.13 -23.48
N ALA A 13 11.24 7.18 -24.61
CA ALA A 13 10.67 6.87 -25.92
C ALA A 13 10.21 5.41 -26.05
N GLU A 14 10.95 4.47 -25.45
CA GLU A 14 10.63 3.04 -25.52
C GLU A 14 9.36 2.74 -24.73
N THR A 15 9.27 3.25 -23.49
CA THR A 15 8.10 3.11 -22.63
C THR A 15 6.86 3.74 -23.27
N LYS A 16 7.00 4.92 -23.88
CA LYS A 16 5.90 5.57 -24.59
C LYS A 16 5.40 4.72 -25.76
N GLN A 17 6.30 4.23 -26.61
CA GLN A 17 5.93 3.42 -27.77
C GLN A 17 5.24 2.11 -27.34
N LEU A 18 5.72 1.48 -26.26
CA LEU A 18 5.09 0.29 -25.70
C LEU A 18 3.68 0.57 -25.18
N ALA A 19 3.48 1.68 -24.49
CA ALA A 19 2.17 2.10 -24.00
C ALA A 19 1.18 2.38 -25.15
N GLU A 20 1.63 3.07 -26.21
CA GLU A 20 0.79 3.38 -27.38
C GLU A 20 0.34 2.11 -28.11
N ARG A 21 1.26 1.17 -28.34
CA ARG A 21 0.94 -0.12 -28.98
C ARG A 21 -0.03 -0.95 -28.14
N THR A 22 0.18 -0.98 -26.82
CA THR A 22 -0.70 -1.69 -25.89
C THR A 22 -2.09 -1.05 -25.88
N ALA A 23 -2.17 0.28 -25.78
CA ALA A 23 -3.42 1.02 -25.80
C ALA A 23 -4.22 0.73 -27.08
N ALA A 24 -3.57 0.79 -28.25
CA ALA A 24 -4.19 0.47 -29.53
C ALA A 24 -4.67 -0.98 -29.62
N THR A 25 -3.87 -1.94 -29.11
CA THR A 25 -4.20 -3.37 -29.11
C THR A 25 -5.42 -3.67 -28.22
N LEU A 26 -5.56 -2.94 -27.12
CA LEU A 26 -6.68 -3.07 -26.18
C LEU A 26 -7.89 -2.19 -26.57
N GLY A 27 -7.79 -1.40 -27.64
CA GLY A 27 -8.88 -0.58 -28.17
C GLY A 27 -9.11 0.76 -27.46
N TYR A 28 -8.12 1.27 -26.70
CA TYR A 28 -8.20 2.60 -26.10
C TYR A 28 -7.88 3.67 -27.14
N ALA A 29 -8.65 4.77 -27.13
CA ALA A 29 -8.49 5.86 -28.10
C ALA A 29 -7.33 6.79 -27.72
N THR A 30 -7.00 6.88 -26.43
CA THR A 30 -5.92 7.73 -25.92
C THR A 30 -5.08 7.03 -24.86
N LEU A 31 -3.84 7.47 -24.69
CA LEU A 31 -3.00 7.03 -23.57
C LEU A 31 -3.60 7.38 -22.22
N THR A 32 -4.35 8.49 -22.11
CA THR A 32 -5.02 8.87 -20.86
C THR A 32 -6.05 7.81 -20.44
N GLU A 33 -6.87 7.32 -21.36
CA GLU A 33 -7.82 6.24 -21.09
C GLU A 33 -7.12 4.94 -20.68
N PHE A 34 -6.02 4.61 -21.37
CA PHE A 34 -5.19 3.46 -21.01
C PHE A 34 -4.58 3.63 -19.61
N PHE A 35 -4.06 4.82 -19.28
CA PHE A 35 -3.44 5.07 -17.98
C PHE A 35 -4.44 5.06 -16.84
N ILE A 36 -5.72 5.39 -17.04
CA ILE A 36 -6.76 5.29 -15.99
C ILE A 36 -6.84 3.85 -15.42
N LEU A 37 -6.33 2.82 -16.11
CA LEU A 37 -6.16 1.49 -15.55
C LEU A 37 -5.30 1.46 -14.26
N PHE A 38 -4.46 2.46 -14.00
CA PHE A 38 -3.75 2.61 -12.71
C PHE A 38 -4.74 2.60 -11.54
N LYS A 39 -5.96 3.12 -11.73
CA LYS A 39 -7.04 3.13 -10.73
C LYS A 39 -7.38 1.71 -10.28
N ASN A 40 -7.23 0.71 -11.14
CA ASN A 40 -7.52 -0.68 -10.79
C ASN A 40 -6.38 -1.31 -9.98
N HIS A 41 -5.15 -0.85 -10.17
CA HIS A 41 -3.97 -1.39 -9.49
C HIS A 41 -3.69 -0.70 -8.15
N ALA A 42 -3.93 0.61 -8.04
CA ALA A 42 -3.64 1.37 -6.82
C ALA A 42 -4.33 0.81 -5.56
N PRO A 43 -5.61 0.40 -5.58
CA PRO A 43 -6.26 -0.22 -4.42
C PRO A 43 -5.59 -1.53 -4.00
N GLN A 44 -5.14 -2.33 -4.96
CA GLN A 44 -4.45 -3.60 -4.67
C GLN A 44 -3.14 -3.34 -3.92
N VAL A 45 -2.32 -2.40 -4.40
CA VAL A 45 -1.05 -2.05 -3.73
C VAL A 45 -1.32 -1.52 -2.32
N LEU A 46 -2.32 -0.64 -2.15
CA LEU A 46 -2.69 -0.16 -0.83
C LEU A 46 -3.18 -1.28 0.09
N GLN A 47 -3.90 -2.26 -0.46
CA GLN A 47 -4.37 -3.43 0.28
C GLN A 47 -3.20 -4.31 0.75
N GLU A 48 -2.21 -4.54 -0.12
CA GLU A 48 -1.01 -5.32 0.20
C GLU A 48 -0.18 -4.68 1.32
N HIS A 49 -0.16 -3.34 1.40
CA HIS A 49 0.55 -2.62 2.46
C HIS A 49 -0.26 -2.42 3.74
N SER A 50 -1.60 -2.42 3.67
CA SER A 50 -2.48 -2.22 4.84
C SER A 50 -2.98 -3.51 5.48
N HIS A 51 -2.82 -4.64 4.80
CA HIS A 51 -3.19 -5.95 5.34
C HIS A 51 -1.98 -6.84 5.53
N ILE A 52 -1.94 -7.49 6.69
CA ILE A 52 -0.97 -8.54 6.97
C ILE A 52 -1.63 -9.85 6.59
N GLN A 53 -1.11 -10.53 5.57
CA GLN A 53 -1.47 -11.91 5.29
C GLN A 53 -0.66 -12.84 6.19
N LEU A 54 -1.36 -13.61 7.02
CA LEU A 54 -0.76 -14.58 7.93
C LEU A 54 -1.00 -15.98 7.40
N SER A 55 0.02 -16.85 7.47
CA SER A 55 -0.20 -18.29 7.38
C SER A 55 -1.08 -18.75 8.55
N HIS A 56 -1.74 -19.91 8.39
CA HIS A 56 -2.55 -20.48 9.46
C HIS A 56 -1.78 -20.61 10.78
N THR A 57 -0.53 -21.07 10.73
CA THR A 57 0.33 -21.19 11.92
C THR A 57 0.61 -19.84 12.58
N GLN A 58 0.91 -18.79 11.80
CA GLN A 58 1.13 -17.45 12.34
C GLN A 58 -0.15 -16.86 12.93
N PHE A 59 -1.31 -17.14 12.32
CA PHE A 59 -2.60 -16.72 12.83
C PHE A 59 -2.91 -17.37 14.18
N GLU A 60 -2.73 -18.69 14.31
CA GLU A 60 -2.94 -19.39 15.59
C GLU A 60 -1.98 -18.88 16.68
N GLN A 61 -0.71 -18.67 16.35
CA GLN A 61 0.27 -18.08 17.27
C GLN A 61 -0.13 -16.66 17.73
N PHE A 62 -0.64 -15.84 16.81
CA PHE A 62 -1.12 -14.51 17.13
C PHE A 62 -2.33 -14.56 18.07
N ILE A 63 -3.32 -15.40 17.76
CA ILE A 63 -4.52 -15.57 18.60
C ILE A 63 -4.15 -16.08 19.99
N GLU A 64 -3.22 -17.03 20.10
CA GLU A 64 -2.73 -17.52 21.39
C GLU A 64 -2.03 -16.42 22.19
N ALA A 65 -1.21 -15.60 21.54
CA ALA A 65 -0.56 -14.45 22.17
C ALA A 65 -1.57 -13.40 22.66
N CYS A 66 -2.69 -13.21 21.95
CA CYS A 66 -3.77 -12.31 22.37
C CYS A 66 -4.59 -12.87 23.55
N ARG A 67 -4.81 -14.18 23.62
CA ARG A 67 -5.57 -14.84 24.69
C ARG A 67 -4.76 -15.00 25.97
N THR A 68 -3.46 -15.17 25.84
CA THR A 68 -2.56 -15.33 26.97
C THR A 68 -2.33 -13.99 27.64
N GLN A 69 -2.54 -13.91 28.96
CA GLN A 69 -2.19 -12.72 29.73
C GLN A 69 -0.67 -12.63 29.90
N ASN A 70 -0.02 -12.07 28.89
CA ASN A 70 1.43 -11.94 28.84
C ASN A 70 1.91 -10.85 29.80
N THR A 71 2.94 -11.17 30.60
CA THR A 71 3.59 -10.16 31.44
C THR A 71 4.43 -9.26 30.55
N VAL A 72 4.13 -7.95 30.54
CA VAL A 72 4.89 -6.96 29.78
C VAL A 72 6.36 -6.99 30.23
N PRO A 73 7.33 -7.24 29.32
CA PRO A 73 8.75 -7.25 29.66
C PRO A 73 9.21 -5.93 30.27
N THR A 74 10.13 -5.99 31.24
CA THR A 74 10.66 -4.81 31.94
C THR A 74 11.21 -3.76 30.98
N ARG A 75 11.84 -4.18 29.88
CA ARG A 75 12.38 -3.28 28.86
C ARG A 75 11.32 -2.40 28.21
N LEU A 76 10.14 -2.96 27.90
CA LEU A 76 9.04 -2.19 27.31
C LEU A 76 8.48 -1.20 28.33
N LYS A 77 8.34 -1.60 29.61
CA LYS A 77 7.92 -0.69 30.69
C LYS A 77 8.88 0.51 30.84
N GLN A 78 10.19 0.25 30.80
CA GLN A 78 11.21 1.30 30.87
C GLN A 78 11.15 2.24 29.66
N ALA A 79 10.93 1.70 28.45
CA ALA A 79 10.80 2.52 27.25
C ALA A 79 9.57 3.45 27.33
N THR A 80 8.42 2.95 27.78
CA THR A 80 7.22 3.79 28.00
C THR A 80 7.49 4.90 29.00
N GLN A 81 8.15 4.60 30.12
CA GLN A 81 8.51 5.61 31.13
C GLN A 81 9.47 6.68 30.61
N LEU A 82 10.30 6.37 29.60
CA LEU A 82 11.15 7.35 28.95
C LEU A 82 10.33 8.24 28.00
N LEU A 83 9.42 7.65 27.21
CA LEU A 83 8.51 8.41 26.34
C LEU A 83 7.63 9.38 27.12
N ASP A 84 7.07 8.95 28.26
CA ASP A 84 6.27 9.80 29.15
C ASP A 84 7.08 11.00 29.68
N LYS A 85 8.39 10.81 29.94
CA LYS A 85 9.29 11.89 30.37
C LYS A 85 9.64 12.84 29.24
N GLU A 86 9.60 12.37 28.00
CA GLU A 86 9.92 13.12 26.79
C GLU A 86 8.70 13.84 26.18
N ASN A 87 7.50 13.73 26.79
CA ASN A 87 6.22 14.28 26.31
C ASN A 87 5.81 13.80 24.90
N PHE A 88 6.06 12.52 24.58
CA PHE A 88 5.51 11.86 23.40
C PHE A 88 4.13 11.25 23.65
#